data_AF-A0A5R9QES8-F1
#
_entry.id   AF-A0A5R9QES8-F1
#
_cell.length_a   1.000
_cell.length_b   1.000
_cell.length_c   1.000
_cell.angle_alpha   90.00
_cell.angle_beta   90.00
_cell.angle_gamma   90.00
#
_symmetry.space_group_name_H-M   'P 1'
#
loop_
_entity.id
_entity.type
_entity.pdbx_description
1 polymer ?
#
loop_
_entity_poly.entity_id
_entity_poly.type
_entity_poly.pdbx_seq_one_letter_code
_entity_poly.pdbx_strand_id
1 'polypeptide(L)'
;MTYSLLHLAHLLAAIFFIGALFFEVAILAHARRQVGAIAEPTIRAVNARSRVVLHAVAVVLYGAGLGLGWHYRAVLADPLGSVFGTLLALKVVLALGVFASFALVVVWLRRGVLSARRRHRLRLLILAQTLLIVVLAKAMFVVHG
;
A
#
# COMPACT_ATOMS: atom_id res chain seq x y z
N MET A 1 -24.27 -9.17 1.79
CA MET A 1 -23.67 -8.39 2.89
C MET A 1 -22.15 -8.52 2.97
N THR A 2 -21.59 -9.72 2.79
CA THR A 2 -20.12 -9.97 2.85
C THR A 2 -19.32 -9.09 1.88
N TYR A 3 -19.80 -8.89 0.65
CA TYR A 3 -19.14 -8.01 -0.34
C TYR A 3 -18.97 -6.57 0.17
N SER A 4 -20.04 -5.95 0.67
CA SER A 4 -20.01 -4.56 1.17
C SER A 4 -19.08 -4.42 2.37
N LEU A 5 -19.04 -5.42 3.26
CA LEU A 5 -18.11 -5.45 4.39
C LEU A 5 -16.65 -5.58 3.94
N LEU A 6 -16.37 -6.47 2.99
CA LEU A 6 -15.02 -6.61 2.40
C LEU A 6 -14.59 -5.30 1.73
N HIS A 7 -15.49 -4.66 0.99
CA HIS A 7 -15.22 -3.39 0.33
C HIS A 7 -14.94 -2.27 1.33
N LEU A 8 -15.75 -2.14 2.39
CA LEU A 8 -15.53 -1.17 3.46
C LEU A 8 -14.20 -1.44 4.20
N ALA A 9 -13.93 -2.70 4.56
CA ALA A 9 -12.70 -3.08 5.24
C ALA A 9 -11.46 -2.77 4.38
N HIS A 10 -11.51 -3.10 3.09
CA HIS A 10 -10.44 -2.80 2.15
C HIS A 10 -10.21 -1.29 2.02
N LEU A 11 -11.28 -0.50 1.91
CA LEU A 11 -11.18 0.96 1.80
C LEU A 11 -10.59 1.59 3.06
N LEU A 12 -11.08 1.22 4.24
CA LEU A 12 -10.54 1.72 5.52
C LEU A 12 -9.06 1.34 5.69
N ALA A 13 -8.71 0.09 5.38
CA ALA A 13 -7.33 -0.36 5.43
C ALA A 13 -6.44 0.41 4.44
N ALA A 14 -6.93 0.68 3.22
CA ALA A 14 -6.21 1.46 2.23
C ALA A 14 -5.97 2.90 2.71
N ILE A 15 -6.98 3.55 3.31
CA ILE A 15 -6.85 4.90 3.87
C ILE A 15 -5.79 4.93 4.97
N PHE A 16 -5.83 4.00 5.93
CA PHE A 16 -4.82 3.94 6.99
C PHE A 16 -3.41 3.66 6.44
N PHE A 17 -3.30 2.74 5.50
CA PHE A 17 -2.03 2.36 4.90
C PHE A 17 -1.39 3.53 4.14
N ILE A 18 -2.15 4.18 3.27
CA ILE A 18 -1.70 5.34 2.50
C ILE A 18 -1.39 6.50 3.43
N GLY A 19 -2.24 6.77 4.42
CA GLY A 19 -2.03 7.84 5.40
C GLY A 19 -0.75 7.64 6.21
N ALA A 20 -0.46 6.42 6.65
CA ALA A 20 0.78 6.12 7.37
C ALA A 20 2.02 6.25 6.46
N LEU A 21 1.96 5.77 5.21
CA LEU A 21 3.06 5.94 4.25
C LEU A 21 3.29 7.42 3.90
N PHE A 22 2.20 8.18 3.72
CA PHE A 22 2.27 9.62 3.50
C PHE A 22 2.91 10.31 4.71
N PHE A 23 2.48 10.00 5.93
CA PHE A 23 3.10 10.53 7.14
C PHE A 23 4.60 10.21 7.20
N GLU A 24 5.01 8.97 6.93
CA GLU A 24 6.42 8.57 6.95
C GLU A 24 7.27 9.32 5.92
N VAL A 25 6.75 9.48 4.69
CA VAL A 25 7.51 10.04 3.55
C VAL A 25 7.47 11.55 3.53
N ALA A 26 6.30 12.17 3.74
CA ALA A 26 6.10 13.61 3.61
C ALA A 26 6.41 14.35 4.92
N ILE A 27 6.02 13.81 6.07
CA ILE A 27 6.11 14.53 7.35
C ILE A 27 7.36 14.09 8.13
N LEU A 28 7.43 12.82 8.53
CA LEU A 28 8.46 12.33 9.44
C LEU A 28 9.87 12.43 8.84
N ALA A 29 10.02 12.16 7.54
CA ALA A 29 11.31 12.26 6.86
C ALA A 29 11.89 13.69 6.82
N HIS A 30 11.02 14.71 6.79
CA HIS A 30 11.42 16.12 6.84
C HIS A 30 11.62 16.59 8.28
N ALA A 31 10.68 16.26 9.17
CA ALA A 31 10.76 16.61 10.59
C ALA A 31 12.07 16.10 11.22
N ARG A 32 12.46 14.84 10.94
CA ARG A 32 13.71 14.25 11.45
C ARG A 32 14.96 15.07 11.10
N ARG A 33 14.98 15.79 9.98
CA ARG A 33 16.12 16.66 9.59
C ARG A 33 16.19 17.93 10.43
N GLN A 34 15.04 18.41 10.92
CA GLN A 34 14.93 19.65 11.70
C GLN A 34 15.24 19.44 13.19
N VAL A 35 14.75 18.36 13.79
CA VAL A 35 14.94 18.09 15.23
C VAL A 35 16.30 17.46 15.60
N GLY A 36 17.10 17.06 14.60
CA GLY A 36 18.45 16.53 14.83
C GLY A 36 18.50 15.24 15.67
N ALA A 37 19.67 14.94 16.23
CA ALA A 37 19.94 13.67 16.91
C ALA A 37 19.21 13.51 18.27
N ILE A 38 18.79 14.61 18.89
CA ILE A 38 18.17 14.63 20.22
C ILE A 38 16.83 13.88 20.22
N ALA A 39 16.07 13.96 19.12
CA ALA A 39 14.76 13.29 18.99
C ALA A 39 14.84 11.85 18.45
N GLU A 40 16.04 11.33 18.15
CA GLU A 40 16.21 10.04 17.47
C GLU A 40 15.63 8.85 18.26
N PRO A 41 15.76 8.74 19.61
CA PRO A 41 15.12 7.67 20.36
C PRO A 41 13.58 7.64 20.20
N THR A 42 12.95 8.81 20.29
CA THR A 42 11.50 8.98 20.12
C THR A 42 11.08 8.61 18.70
N ILE A 43 11.80 9.08 17.69
CA ILE A 43 11.55 8.76 16.28
C ILE A 43 11.67 7.25 16.04
N ARG A 44 12.64 6.56 16.65
CA ARG A 44 12.77 5.10 16.56
C ARG A 44 11.58 4.38 17.18
N ALA A 45 11.11 4.82 18.34
CA ALA A 45 9.94 4.25 19.01
C ALA A 45 8.67 4.41 18.16
N VAL A 46 8.44 5.60 17.60
CA VAL A 46 7.33 5.87 16.67
C VAL A 46 7.43 4.94 15.46
N ASN A 47 8.58 4.88 14.80
CA ASN A 47 8.77 4.01 13.64
C ASN A 47 8.57 2.51 13.97
N ALA A 48 8.97 2.07 15.16
CA ALA A 48 8.74 0.69 15.60
C ALA A 48 7.25 0.39 15.74
N ARG A 49 6.50 1.29 16.38
CA ARG A 49 5.05 1.15 16.50
C ARG A 49 4.35 1.24 15.14
N SER A 50 4.72 2.21 14.31
CA SER A 50 4.17 2.38 12.95
C SER A 50 4.32 1.12 12.11
N ARG A 51 5.47 0.43 12.19
CA ARG A 51 5.66 -0.86 11.50
C ARG A 51 4.64 -1.90 11.93
N VAL A 52 4.42 -2.09 13.23
CA VAL A 52 3.46 -3.10 13.72
C VAL A 52 2.04 -2.79 13.23
N VAL A 53 1.63 -1.52 13.32
CA VAL A 53 0.32 -1.07 12.85
C VAL A 53 0.18 -1.27 11.34
N LEU A 54 1.19 -0.87 10.56
CA LEU A 54 1.19 -1.04 9.10
C LEU A 54 1.09 -2.51 8.68
N HIS A 55 1.73 -3.45 9.38
CA HIS A 55 1.60 -4.88 9.08
C HIS A 55 0.18 -5.38 9.34
N ALA A 56 -0.43 -5.01 10.47
CA ALA A 56 -1.80 -5.39 10.78
C ALA A 56 -2.79 -4.81 9.73
N VAL A 57 -2.63 -3.54 9.37
CA VAL A 57 -3.42 -2.89 8.31
C VAL A 57 -3.21 -3.58 6.95
N ALA A 58 -1.98 -3.94 6.61
CA ALA A 58 -1.67 -4.64 5.36
C ALA A 58 -2.35 -6.01 5.30
N VAL A 59 -2.38 -6.78 6.40
CA VAL A 59 -3.09 -8.07 6.45
C VAL A 59 -4.58 -7.89 6.13
N VAL A 60 -5.24 -6.89 6.73
CA VAL A 60 -6.64 -6.58 6.41
C VAL A 60 -6.81 -6.13 4.96
N LEU A 61 -5.91 -5.26 4.48
CA LEU A 61 -5.95 -4.71 3.13
C LEU A 61 -5.87 -5.83 2.07
N TYR A 62 -4.87 -6.71 2.18
CA TYR A 62 -4.68 -7.81 1.24
C TYR A 62 -5.72 -8.91 1.42
N GLY A 63 -6.10 -9.25 2.65
CA GLY A 63 -7.16 -10.23 2.91
C GLY A 63 -8.50 -9.82 2.29
N ALA A 64 -8.92 -8.57 2.53
CA ALA A 64 -10.13 -8.03 1.92
C ALA A 64 -9.99 -7.88 0.40
N GLY A 65 -8.82 -7.46 -0.10
CA GLY A 65 -8.53 -7.34 -1.53
C GLY A 65 -8.61 -8.67 -2.27
N LEU A 66 -8.11 -9.76 -1.69
CA LEU A 66 -8.23 -11.12 -2.24
C LEU A 66 -9.68 -11.59 -2.27
N GLY A 67 -10.43 -11.35 -1.19
CA GLY A 67 -11.86 -11.65 -1.14
C GLY A 67 -12.66 -10.94 -2.24
N LEU A 68 -12.38 -9.64 -2.45
CA LEU A 68 -12.98 -8.87 -3.55
C LEU A 68 -12.54 -9.39 -4.92
N GLY A 69 -11.26 -9.70 -5.09
CA GLY A 69 -10.73 -10.26 -6.34
C GLY A 69 -11.39 -11.58 -6.72
N TRP A 70 -11.73 -12.42 -5.75
CA TRP A 70 -12.44 -13.68 -5.97
C TRP A 70 -13.86 -13.48 -6.52
N HIS A 71 -14.55 -12.42 -6.09
CA HIS A 71 -15.85 -12.04 -6.65
C HIS A 71 -15.75 -11.64 -8.13
N TYR A 72 -14.62 -11.05 -8.54
CA TYR A 72 -14.35 -10.64 -9.92
C TYR A 72 -13.51 -11.65 -10.72
N ARG A 73 -13.39 -12.91 -10.28
CA ARG A 73 -12.55 -13.92 -10.95
C ARG A 73 -12.88 -14.12 -12.44
N ALA A 74 -14.16 -14.01 -12.81
CA ALA A 74 -14.58 -14.15 -14.21
C ALA A 74 -14.09 -12.97 -15.05
N VAL A 75 -14.17 -11.74 -14.51
CA VAL A 75 -13.62 -10.54 -15.16
C VAL A 75 -12.10 -10.63 -15.27
N LEU A 76 -11.44 -11.17 -14.25
CA LEU A 76 -9.99 -11.36 -14.24
C LEU A 76 -9.51 -12.48 -15.18
N ALA A 77 -10.40 -13.39 -15.62
CA ALA A 77 -10.08 -14.42 -16.60
C ALA A 77 -9.99 -13.85 -18.03
N ASP A 78 -10.72 -12.77 -18.32
CA ASP A 78 -10.61 -11.99 -19.55
C ASP A 78 -10.47 -10.48 -19.23
N PRO A 79 -9.30 -10.03 -18.76
CA PRO A 79 -9.13 -8.67 -18.27
C PRO A 79 -9.16 -7.62 -19.39
N LEU A 80 -8.93 -8.01 -20.65
CA LEU A 80 -8.93 -7.09 -21.79
C LEU A 80 -10.30 -7.00 -22.47
N GLY A 81 -11.24 -7.88 -22.14
CA GLY A 81 -12.61 -7.86 -22.67
C GLY A 81 -13.45 -6.65 -22.22
N SER A 82 -13.00 -5.86 -21.24
CA SER A 82 -13.66 -4.62 -20.84
C SER A 82 -12.70 -3.61 -20.20
N VAL A 83 -13.04 -2.32 -20.28
CA VAL A 83 -12.29 -1.24 -19.60
C VAL A 83 -12.27 -1.48 -18.08
N PHE A 84 -13.39 -1.91 -17.49
CA PHE A 84 -13.46 -2.28 -16.08
C PHE A 84 -12.47 -3.40 -15.73
N GLY A 85 -12.43 -4.46 -16.54
CA GLY A 85 -11.48 -5.57 -16.36
C GLY A 85 -10.03 -5.12 -16.46
N THR A 86 -9.73 -4.23 -17.40
CA THR A 86 -8.36 -3.74 -17.61
C THR A 86 -7.90 -2.89 -16.42
N LEU A 87 -8.75 -1.98 -15.93
CA LEU A 87 -8.47 -1.18 -14.74
C LEU A 87 -8.31 -2.06 -13.49
N LEU A 88 -9.17 -3.07 -13.32
CA LEU A 88 -9.10 -4.02 -12.21
C LEU A 88 -7.80 -4.83 -12.26
N ALA A 89 -7.42 -5.35 -13.43
CA ALA A 89 -6.18 -6.10 -13.61
C ALA A 89 -4.95 -5.24 -13.32
N LEU A 90 -4.93 -3.99 -13.82
CA LEU A 90 -3.85 -3.05 -13.52
C LEU A 90 -3.76 -2.75 -12.01
N LYS A 91 -4.90 -2.59 -11.34
CA LYS A 91 -4.96 -2.41 -9.89
C LYS A 91 -4.37 -3.61 -9.15
N VAL A 92 -4.68 -4.83 -9.58
CA VAL A 92 -4.11 -6.07 -9.01
C VAL A 92 -2.61 -6.15 -9.24
N VAL A 93 -2.12 -5.88 -10.45
CA VAL A 93 -0.69 -5.88 -10.77
C VAL A 93 0.07 -4.86 -9.91
N LEU A 94 -0.47 -3.65 -9.75
CA LEU A 94 0.11 -2.64 -8.87
C LEU A 94 0.13 -3.10 -7.41
N ALA A 95 -0.94 -3.72 -6.91
CA ALA A 95 -1.01 -4.25 -5.55
C ALA A 95 0.03 -5.36 -5.33
N LEU A 96 0.21 -6.26 -6.29
CA LEU A 96 1.28 -7.27 -6.25
C LEU A 96 2.67 -6.63 -6.27
N GLY A 97 2.87 -5.55 -7.04
CA GLY A 97 4.11 -4.76 -7.03
C GLY A 97 4.41 -4.11 -5.68
N VAL A 98 3.39 -3.59 -5.00
CA VAL A 98 3.51 -3.09 -3.62
C VAL A 98 3.90 -4.22 -2.67
N PHE A 99 3.23 -5.37 -2.74
CA PHE A 99 3.55 -6.54 -1.93
C PHE A 99 4.99 -7.03 -2.13
N ALA A 100 5.42 -7.14 -3.39
CA ALA A 100 6.78 -7.51 -3.76
C ALA A 100 7.80 -6.50 -3.22
N SER A 101 7.49 -5.21 -3.23
CA SER A 101 8.36 -4.17 -2.67
C SER A 101 8.56 -4.33 -1.15
N PHE A 102 7.52 -4.73 -0.41
CA PHE A 102 7.66 -5.08 1.01
C PHE A 102 8.52 -6.32 1.23
N ALA A 103 8.28 -7.39 0.46
CA ALA A 103 9.09 -8.59 0.55
C ALA A 103 10.57 -8.31 0.27
N LEU A 104 10.86 -7.48 -0.74
CA LEU A 104 12.21 -7.08 -1.11
C LEU A 104 12.91 -6.30 0.01
N VAL A 105 12.20 -5.45 0.74
CA VAL A 105 12.74 -4.76 1.94
C VAL A 105 13.19 -5.77 2.98
N VAL A 106 12.39 -6.80 3.27
CA VAL A 106 12.74 -7.85 4.23
C VAL A 106 14.00 -8.60 3.79
N VAL A 107 14.07 -8.99 2.51
CA VAL A 107 15.24 -9.69 1.94
C VAL A 107 16.49 -8.82 2.04
N TRP A 108 16.42 -7.54 1.68
CA TRP A 108 17.56 -6.63 1.72
C TRP A 108 17.98 -6.25 3.14
N LEU A 109 17.05 -6.18 4.09
CA LEU A 109 17.38 -6.01 5.51
C LEU A 109 18.19 -7.20 6.02
N ARG A 110 17.77 -8.44 5.71
CA ARG A 110 18.50 -9.67 6.11
C ARG A 110 19.90 -9.75 5.50
N ARG A 111 20.08 -9.19 4.30
CA ARG A 111 21.38 -9.17 3.59
C ARG A 111 22.28 -7.98 3.96
N GLY A 112 21.84 -7.04 4.79
CA GLY A 112 22.63 -5.86 5.18
C GLY A 112 22.87 -4.80 4.08
N VAL A 113 22.37 -5.01 2.86
CA VAL A 113 22.65 -4.16 1.68
C VAL A 113 21.74 -2.92 1.55
N LEU A 114 20.91 -2.66 2.55
CA LEU A 114 19.86 -1.66 2.48
C LEU A 114 20.33 -0.30 2.99
N SER A 115 20.63 0.62 2.07
CA SER A 115 20.95 2.01 2.41
C SER A 115 19.71 2.84 2.76
N ALA A 116 19.89 3.92 3.52
CA ALA A 116 18.80 4.83 3.88
C ALA A 116 18.11 5.45 2.66
N ARG A 117 18.88 5.77 1.61
CA ARG A 117 18.37 6.32 0.34
C ARG A 117 17.48 5.31 -0.40
N ARG A 118 17.88 4.03 -0.45
CA ARG A 118 17.07 2.96 -1.07
C ARG A 118 15.75 2.76 -0.33
N ARG A 119 15.76 2.75 1.02
CA ARG A 119 14.53 2.65 1.83
C ARG A 119 13.55 3.79 1.54
N HIS A 120 14.06 5.02 1.48
CA HIS A 120 13.22 6.17 1.22
C HIS A 120 12.60 6.13 -0.19
N ARG A 121 13.39 5.79 -1.22
CA ARG A 121 12.88 5.61 -2.59
C ARG A 121 11.82 4.52 -2.68
N LEU A 122 12.04 3.37 -2.02
CA LEU A 122 11.06 2.29 -1.98
C LEU A 122 9.73 2.74 -1.37
N ARG A 123 9.77 3.45 -0.23
CA ARG A 123 8.54 3.99 0.37
C ARG A 123 7.83 5.00 -0.51
N LEU A 124 8.58 5.85 -1.21
CA LEU A 124 8.00 6.80 -2.18
C LEU A 124 7.35 6.08 -3.37
N LEU A 125 8.00 5.05 -3.91
CA LEU A 125 7.44 4.23 -4.99
C LEU A 125 6.17 3.51 -4.55
N ILE A 126 6.19 2.89 -3.36
CA ILE A 126 5.01 2.25 -2.76
C ILE A 126 3.88 3.27 -2.59
N LEU A 127 4.17 4.48 -2.08
CA LEU A 127 3.17 5.55 -1.96
C LEU A 127 2.61 5.96 -3.34
N ALA A 128 3.46 6.12 -4.36
CA ALA A 128 3.00 6.45 -5.70
C ALA A 128 2.10 5.35 -6.29
N GLN A 129 2.49 4.08 -6.12
CA GLN A 129 1.69 2.94 -6.57
C GLN A 129 0.34 2.85 -5.86
N THR A 130 0.29 3.06 -4.55
CA THR A 130 -0.97 3.01 -3.80
C THR A 130 -1.89 4.18 -4.11
N LEU A 131 -1.34 5.37 -4.37
CA LEU A 131 -2.12 6.49 -4.89
C LEU A 131 -2.68 6.19 -6.28
N LEU A 132 -1.87 5.62 -7.18
CA LEU A 132 -2.34 5.20 -8.51
C LEU A 132 -3.46 4.15 -8.40
N ILE A 133 -3.35 3.18 -7.49
CA ILE A 133 -4.41 2.20 -7.17
C ILE A 133 -5.73 2.90 -6.79
N VAL A 134 -5.68 3.97 -6.00
CA VAL A 134 -6.86 4.76 -5.62
C VAL A 134 -7.45 5.49 -6.83
N VAL A 135 -6.62 6.08 -7.69
CA VAL A 135 -7.09 6.71 -8.94
C VAL A 135 -7.78 5.69 -9.84
N LEU A 136 -7.19 4.52 -10.05
CA LEU A 136 -7.81 3.44 -10.83
C LEU A 136 -9.13 2.99 -10.20
N ALA A 137 -9.18 2.84 -8.87
CA ALA A 137 -10.41 2.50 -8.17
C ALA A 137 -11.51 3.54 -8.43
N LYS A 138 -11.19 4.83 -8.37
CA LYS A 138 -12.14 5.92 -8.66
C LYS A 138 -12.60 5.88 -10.12
N ALA A 139 -11.68 5.66 -11.06
CA ALA A 139 -12.00 5.55 -12.48
C ALA A 139 -12.95 4.37 -12.76
N MET A 140 -12.78 3.24 -12.08
CA MET A 140 -13.68 2.09 -12.21
C MET A 140 -15.13 2.43 -11.83
N PHE A 141 -15.35 3.27 -10.81
CA PHE A 141 -16.70 3.75 -10.46
C PHE A 141 -17.30 4.66 -11.54
N VAL A 142 -16.50 5.40 -12.29
CA VAL A 142 -16.99 6.26 -13.38
C VAL A 142 -17.34 5.46 -14.62
N VAL A 143 -16.59 4.38 -14.90
CA VAL A 143 -16.80 3.56 -16.10
C VAL A 143 -17.88 2.49 -15.92
N HIS A 144 -18.18 2.12 -14.68
CA HIS A 144 -19.09 1.01 -14.34
C HIS A 144 -20.21 1.40 -13.38
N GLY A 145 -20.41 2.71 -13.17
CA GLY A 145 -21.43 3.29 -12.29
C GLY A 145 -22.45 4.13 -13.04
#